data_AF-A0A3D2FUW9-F1
#
_entry.id   AF-A0A3D2FUW9-F1
#
_cell.length_a   1.000
_cell.length_b   1.000
_cell.length_c   1.000
_cell.angle_alpha   90.00
_cell.angle_beta   90.00
_cell.angle_gamma   90.00
#
_symmetry.space_group_name_H-M   'P 1'
#
loop_
_entity.id
_entity.type
_entity.pdbx_description
1 polymer ?
#
loop_
_entity_poly.entity_id
_entity_poly.type
_entity_poly.pdbx_seq_one_letter_code
_entity_poly.pdbx_strand_id
1 'polypeptide(L)'
;MDGSQGRPDGQKNVLGGRLDPCSHDPVTGFFRDGCCHTGPQDRGLHTVCAVMTDDFLAYSKSVGNDLSTPMPDFGFPGLKAGDQWCLCAGRWEQA
;
A
#
# COMPACT_ATOMS: atom_id res chain seq x y z
N MET A 1 -17.75 -24.73 4.46
CA MET A 1 -16.85 -24.11 3.47
C MET A 1 -17.57 -22.87 2.96
N ASP A 2 -17.54 -21.77 3.72
CA ASP A 2 -18.13 -20.50 3.29
C ASP A 2 -17.17 -19.83 2.31
N GLY A 3 -17.68 -19.43 1.14
CA GLY A 3 -16.92 -18.79 0.07
C GLY A 3 -16.53 -17.33 0.39
N SER A 4 -16.00 -17.07 1.59
CA SER A 4 -15.57 -15.76 2.08
C SER A 4 -14.11 -15.44 1.76
N GLN A 5 -13.34 -16.40 1.24
CA GLN A 5 -11.97 -16.15 0.78
C GLN A 5 -11.98 -15.27 -0.48
N GLY A 6 -11.77 -13.97 -0.30
CA GLY A 6 -11.51 -13.03 -1.40
C GLY A 6 -12.43 -11.82 -1.49
N ARG A 7 -13.31 -11.55 -0.51
CA ARG A 7 -14.03 -10.26 -0.49
C ARG A 7 -13.23 -9.20 0.30
N PRO A 8 -13.05 -7.98 -0.27
CA PRO A 8 -12.47 -6.82 0.42
C PRO A 8 -13.06 -6.60 1.82
N ASP A 9 -14.37 -6.80 1.98
CA ASP A 9 -15.10 -6.47 3.21
C ASP A 9 -14.82 -7.38 4.43
N GLY A 10 -13.98 -8.41 4.30
CA GLY A 10 -13.66 -9.36 5.38
C GLY A 10 -12.27 -9.18 6.01
N GLN A 11 -11.39 -8.37 5.42
CA GLN A 11 -10.04 -8.18 5.94
C GLN A 11 -10.06 -7.27 7.17
N LYS A 12 -9.21 -7.61 8.14
CA LYS A 12 -9.14 -6.94 9.44
C LYS A 12 -7.87 -6.12 9.55
N ASN A 13 -7.94 -5.01 10.27
CA ASN A 13 -6.76 -4.28 10.68
C ASN A 13 -5.98 -5.06 11.76
N VAL A 14 -4.79 -4.59 12.10
CA VAL A 14 -3.90 -5.23 13.09
C VAL A 14 -4.48 -5.28 14.51
N LEU A 15 -5.53 -4.51 14.79
CA LEU A 15 -6.26 -4.51 16.07
C LEU A 15 -7.43 -5.51 16.08
N GLY A 16 -7.62 -6.27 14.99
CA GLY A 16 -8.70 -7.24 14.85
C GLY A 16 -10.06 -6.64 14.45
N GLY A 17 -10.12 -5.32 14.23
CA GLY A 17 -11.29 -4.60 13.74
C GLY A 17 -11.39 -4.57 12.21
N ARG A 18 -12.39 -3.87 11.67
CA ARG A 18 -12.54 -3.66 10.23
C ARG A 18 -11.34 -2.90 9.67
N LEU A 19 -10.88 -3.24 8.47
CA LEU A 19 -9.86 -2.46 7.78
C LEU A 19 -10.44 -1.12 7.30
N ASP A 20 -9.81 -0.02 7.71
CA ASP A 20 -10.16 1.32 7.26
C ASP A 20 -9.43 1.67 5.96
N PRO A 21 -9.99 2.57 5.12
CA PRO A 21 -9.28 3.07 3.96
C PRO A 21 -7.95 3.72 4.33
N CYS A 22 -6.95 3.50 3.50
CA CYS A 22 -5.63 4.11 3.63
C CYS A 22 -5.56 5.46 2.88
N SER A 23 -5.95 5.49 1.61
CA SER A 23 -5.99 6.73 0.81
C SER A 23 -6.86 6.60 -0.44
N HIS A 24 -7.58 7.65 -0.80
CA HIS A 24 -8.29 7.76 -2.09
C HIS A 24 -7.71 8.84 -3.01
N ASP A 25 -6.80 9.67 -2.51
CA ASP A 25 -6.12 10.70 -3.29
C ASP A 25 -4.70 10.94 -2.73
N PRO A 26 -3.66 10.33 -3.31
CA PRO A 26 -3.72 9.41 -4.45
C PRO A 26 -4.36 8.05 -4.08
N VAL A 27 -5.09 7.43 -5.02
CA VAL A 27 -5.70 6.11 -4.77
C VAL A 27 -4.63 5.04 -4.59
N THR A 28 -4.68 4.35 -3.45
CA THR A 28 -3.68 3.35 -3.05
C THR A 28 -4.23 1.93 -3.08
N GLY A 29 -3.45 0.97 -2.58
CA GLY A 29 -3.79 -0.45 -2.49
C GLY A 29 -3.36 -1.21 -3.73
N PHE A 30 -3.03 -2.49 -3.56
CA PHE A 30 -2.69 -3.37 -4.68
C PHE A 30 -3.85 -3.45 -5.69
N PHE A 31 -5.09 -3.49 -5.20
CA PHE A 31 -6.31 -3.51 -6.02
C PHE A 31 -6.81 -2.13 -6.46
N ARG A 32 -6.13 -1.04 -6.07
CA ARG A 32 -6.54 0.35 -6.34
C ARG A 32 -7.95 0.68 -5.80
N ASP A 33 -8.31 0.10 -4.66
CA ASP A 33 -9.58 0.35 -3.95
C ASP A 33 -9.43 1.33 -2.77
N GLY A 34 -8.22 1.83 -2.54
CA GLY A 34 -7.88 2.74 -1.45
C GLY A 34 -7.60 2.06 -0.11
N CYS A 35 -7.71 0.74 -0.02
CA CYS A 35 -7.42 -0.05 1.17
C CYS A 35 -6.16 -0.90 0.97
N CYS A 36 -5.48 -1.25 2.07
CA CYS A 36 -4.33 -2.16 2.03
C CYS A 36 -4.77 -3.63 2.01
N HIS A 37 -5.78 -3.92 1.18
CA HIS A 37 -6.22 -5.29 0.92
C HIS A 37 -5.17 -6.06 0.14
N THR A 38 -4.96 -7.31 0.54
CA THR A 38 -4.05 -8.23 -0.14
C THR A 38 -4.76 -9.52 -0.56
N GLY A 39 -4.07 -10.37 -1.31
CA GLY A 39 -4.58 -11.66 -1.79
C GLY A 39 -3.46 -12.49 -2.44
N PRO A 40 -3.75 -13.73 -2.89
CA PRO A 40 -2.74 -14.63 -3.47
C PRO A 40 -1.91 -14.06 -4.64
N GLN A 41 -2.45 -13.06 -5.34
CA GLN A 41 -1.81 -12.36 -6.45
C GLN A 41 -0.83 -11.27 -5.99
N ASP A 42 -1.01 -10.73 -4.78
CA ASP A 42 -0.17 -9.67 -4.23
C ASP A 42 1.03 -10.27 -3.50
N ARG A 43 2.04 -10.67 -4.29
CA ARG A 43 3.29 -11.23 -3.76
C ARG A 43 4.12 -10.23 -2.94
N GLY A 44 3.87 -8.93 -3.12
CA GLY A 44 4.54 -7.87 -2.38
C GLY A 44 3.97 -7.68 -0.97
N LEU A 45 2.77 -8.18 -0.70
CA LEU A 45 2.03 -8.00 0.55
C LEU A 45 1.89 -6.50 0.89
N HIS A 46 1.15 -5.76 0.06
CA HIS A 46 0.88 -4.32 0.23
C HIS A 46 -0.12 -4.08 1.38
N THR A 47 0.23 -4.49 2.59
CA THR A 47 -0.65 -4.54 3.77
C THR A 47 -0.34 -3.47 4.82
N VAL A 48 0.72 -2.68 4.64
CA VAL A 48 1.11 -1.62 5.58
C VAL A 48 0.67 -0.26 5.04
N CYS A 49 -0.35 0.36 5.64
CA CYS A 49 -0.67 1.75 5.37
C CYS A 49 0.33 2.65 6.12
N ALA A 50 1.09 3.46 5.39
CA ALA A 50 2.07 4.38 5.95
C ALA A 50 1.89 5.79 5.40
N VAL A 51 2.29 6.79 6.20
CA VAL A 51 2.44 8.18 5.75
C VAL A 51 3.86 8.36 5.27
N MET A 52 4.03 8.81 4.02
CA MET A 52 5.34 9.00 3.43
C MET A 52 6.08 10.17 4.09
N THR A 53 7.40 10.04 4.22
CA THR A 53 8.31 11.12 4.59
C THR A 53 9.36 11.28 3.50
N ASP A 54 9.98 12.46 3.40
CA ASP A 54 11.04 12.69 2.42
C ASP A 54 12.21 11.71 2.62
N ASP A 55 12.60 11.45 3.88
CA ASP A 55 13.65 10.50 4.23
C ASP A 55 13.31 9.07 3.81
N PHE A 56 12.08 8.62 4.04
CA PHE A 56 11.63 7.30 3.61
C PHE A 56 11.64 7.18 2.09
N LEU A 57 11.12 8.18 1.37
CA LEU A 57 11.10 8.17 -0.09
C LEU A 57 12.51 8.14 -0.69
N ALA A 58 13.43 8.94 -0.12
CA ALA A 58 14.84 8.94 -0.52
C ALA A 58 15.51 7.58 -0.24
N TYR A 59 15.29 7.02 0.96
CA TYR A 59 15.82 5.71 1.32
C TYR A 59 15.27 4.61 0.40
N SER A 60 13.94 4.53 0.26
CA SER A 60 13.26 3.52 -0.56
C SER A 60 13.79 3.52 -2.00
N LYS A 61 13.94 4.71 -2.58
CA LYS A 61 14.55 4.90 -3.90
C LYS A 61 15.99 4.38 -3.96
N SER A 62 16.81 4.67 -2.95
CA SER A 62 18.22 4.23 -2.89
C SER A 62 18.38 2.71 -2.83
N VAL A 63 17.38 2.00 -2.28
CA VAL A 63 17.33 0.53 -2.21
C VAL A 63 16.47 -0.11 -3.31
N GLY A 64 16.23 0.63 -4.40
CA GLY A 64 15.59 0.12 -5.61
C GLY A 64 14.06 0.04 -5.55
N ASN A 65 13.42 0.82 -4.68
CA ASN A 65 11.97 0.97 -4.60
C ASN A 65 11.59 2.45 -4.76
N ASP A 66 11.68 2.96 -5.99
CA ASP A 66 11.35 4.36 -6.26
C ASP A 66 9.85 4.60 -6.24
N LEU A 67 9.37 5.20 -5.15
CA LEU A 67 7.98 5.62 -4.98
C LEU A 67 7.76 7.11 -5.29
N SER A 68 8.81 7.83 -5.68
CA SER A 68 8.76 9.29 -5.88
C SER A 68 8.58 9.67 -7.36
N THR A 69 9.10 8.87 -8.29
CA THR A 69 9.02 9.16 -9.72
C THR A 69 7.62 8.80 -10.27
N PRO A 70 6.89 9.75 -10.90
CA PRO A 70 5.61 9.47 -11.53
C PRO A 70 5.74 8.43 -12.66
N MET A 71 4.78 7.52 -12.74
CA MET A 71 4.65 6.56 -13.84
C MET A 71 3.22 6.61 -14.42
N PRO A 72 2.93 7.59 -15.30
CA PRO A 72 1.58 7.82 -15.83
C PRO A 72 0.96 6.62 -16.55
N ASP A 73 1.78 5.83 -17.26
CA ASP A 73 1.33 4.63 -17.98
C ASP A 73 0.74 3.56 -17.05
N PHE A 74 1.09 3.61 -15.76
CA PHE A 74 0.57 2.73 -14.71
C PHE A 74 -0.40 3.44 -13.75
N GLY A 75 -0.80 4.68 -14.07
CA GLY A 75 -1.65 5.49 -13.21
C GLY A 75 -1.03 5.80 -11.84
N PHE A 76 0.31 5.81 -11.75
CA PHE A 76 1.02 6.10 -10.51
C PHE A 76 1.54 7.55 -10.53
N PRO A 77 1.06 8.43 -9.64
CA PRO A 77 1.39 9.86 -9.70
C PRO A 77 2.79 10.19 -9.16
N GLY A 78 3.47 9.24 -8.52
CA GLY A 78 4.63 9.54 -7.67
C GLY A 78 4.17 10.13 -6.33
N LEU A 79 4.83 9.72 -5.24
CA LEU A 79 4.47 10.12 -3.89
C LEU A 79 5.37 11.25 -3.38
N LYS A 80 4.83 12.03 -2.46
CA LYS A 80 5.52 13.07 -1.69
C LYS A 80 5.27 12.88 -0.19
N ALA A 81 6.05 13.58 0.64
CA ALA A 81 5.81 13.58 2.08
C ALA A 81 4.37 13.99 2.42
N GLY A 82 3.76 13.25 3.36
CA GLY A 82 2.37 13.41 3.77
C GLY A 82 1.38 12.51 3.03
N ASP A 83 1.72 11.98 1.86
CA ASP A 83 0.84 11.03 1.16
C ASP A 83 0.72 9.72 1.96
N GLN A 84 -0.47 9.12 1.95
CA GLN A 84 -0.71 7.80 2.51
C GLN A 84 -0.65 6.74 1.42
N TRP A 85 0.11 5.67 1.65
CA TRP A 85 0.28 4.60 0.67
C TRP A 85 0.38 3.22 1.32
N CYS A 86 -0.10 2.21 0.61
CA CYS A 86 -0.01 0.81 1.02
C CYS A 86 1.32 0.25 0.53
N LEU A 87 2.23 0.00 1.45
CA LEU A 87 3.57 -0.51 1.18
C LEU A 87 3.62 -2.02 1.30
N CYS A 88 4.47 -2.63 0.48
CA CYS A 88 4.92 -4.00 0.68
C CYS A 88 5.48 -4.15 2.11
N ALA A 89 5.00 -5.13 2.86
CA ALA A 89 5.43 -5.36 4.25
C ALA A 89 6.96 -5.48 4.37
N GLY A 90 7.61 -6.21 3.45
CA GLY A 90 9.07 -6.35 3.45
C GLY A 90 9.81 -5.06 3.10
N ARG A 91 9.22 -4.12 2.37
CA ARG A 91 9.82 -2.79 2.09
C ARG A 91 9.68 -1.85 3.28
N TRP A 92 8.62 -2.00 4.07
CA TRP A 92 8.47 -1.29 5.32
C TRP A 92 9.46 -1.80 6.38
N GLU A 93 9.60 -3.11 6.53
CA GLU A 93 10.59 -3.71 7.46
C GLU A 93 12.04 -3.36 7.11
N GLN A 94 12.32 -3.13 5.83
CA GLN A 94 13.66 -2.74 5.36
C GLN A 94 14.07 -1.35 5.84
N ALA A 95 13.13 -0.46 6.17
CA ALA A 95 13.36 0.98 6.37
C ALA A 95 13.55 1.40 7.82
#